data_AF-A0A7V8EDU5-F1
#
_entry.id   AF-A0A7V8EDU5-F1
#
_cell.length_a   1.000
_cell.length_b   1.000
_cell.length_c   1.000
_cell.angle_alpha   90.00
_cell.angle_beta   90.00
_cell.angle_gamma   90.00
#
_symmetry.space_group_name_H-M   'P 1'
#
loop_
_entity.id
_entity.type
_entity.pdbx_description
1 polymer ?
#
loop_
_entity_poly.entity_id
_entity_poly.type
_entity_poly.pdbx_seq_one_letter_code
_entity_poly.pdbx_strand_id
1 'polypeptide(L)'
;MNRKFVTEYALGYLNSYTSMVTAHQLLLGGRVDPVDQENLAKCHIYIIAARAEPFFKPETLKHENGMLSGTVCYRIDGEEKDIPFEGYQWTLDDKSSTIDCKYPYREICSFNPDGQQGTYVPASLLTLGLVPEDGSSAHDLNRYEVLYVGQSIGQGNRSAAERLKSHSTLQKILALTNYDYPDKEIMIFMYQFENDQILTSFDGRAKEADNSDANELRLMNAIKNPPNKKQKIGMIEAGLIRYFKPHYNEVFKIKFPSTKHKTLKSCYDLDVSSLVIELTSEELNYFFYSQAVKPSSHHIVKIDLVASQKRLSFFHATDFKEMPGIIK
;
A
#
# COMPACT_ATOMS: atom_id res chain seq x y z
N MET A 1 31.11 1.55 18.71
CA MET A 1 29.95 1.02 19.45
C MET A 1 30.07 -0.49 19.44
N ASN A 2 29.76 -1.17 20.54
CA ASN A 2 29.87 -2.61 20.65
C ASN A 2 28.48 -3.24 20.63
N ARG A 3 28.40 -4.50 20.21
CA ARG A 3 27.14 -5.26 20.26
C ARG A 3 26.79 -5.47 21.73
N LYS A 4 25.56 -5.11 22.13
CA LYS A 4 25.14 -5.24 23.53
C LYS A 4 24.86 -6.71 23.89
N PHE A 5 24.24 -7.44 22.96
CA PHE A 5 23.87 -8.84 23.12
C PHE A 5 24.32 -9.66 21.93
N VAL A 6 24.73 -10.91 22.15
CA VAL A 6 25.14 -11.81 21.07
C VAL A 6 23.99 -12.06 20.08
N THR A 7 22.75 -12.10 20.58
CA THR A 7 21.54 -12.20 19.77
C THR A 7 20.83 -10.85 19.71
N GLU A 8 20.53 -10.38 18.51
CA GLU A 8 19.69 -9.20 18.27
C GLU A 8 18.45 -9.64 17.49
N TYR A 9 17.32 -8.97 17.68
CA TYR A 9 16.10 -9.36 16.96
C TYR A 9 15.25 -8.17 16.52
N ALA A 10 14.54 -8.40 15.42
CA ALA A 10 13.61 -7.46 14.83
C ALA A 10 12.21 -8.08 14.74
N LEU A 11 11.20 -7.23 14.86
CA LEU A 11 9.83 -7.60 14.50
C LEU A 11 9.66 -7.42 12.99
N GLY A 12 9.13 -8.44 12.32
CA GLY A 12 8.86 -8.44 10.89
C GLY A 12 7.35 -8.52 10.63
N TYR A 13 6.85 -7.66 9.74
CA TYR A 13 5.46 -7.68 9.29
C TYR A 13 5.39 -7.67 7.77
N LEU A 14 4.73 -8.68 7.20
CA LEU A 14 4.49 -8.79 5.76
C LEU A 14 2.98 -8.67 5.49
N ASN A 15 2.60 -7.94 4.43
CA ASN A 15 1.20 -7.88 4.02
C ASN A 15 0.72 -9.26 3.56
N SER A 16 -0.43 -9.70 4.07
CA SER A 16 -1.01 -11.02 3.80
C SER A 16 -2.19 -10.97 2.84
N TYR A 17 -2.81 -9.81 2.69
CA TYR A 17 -3.89 -9.56 1.74
C TYR A 17 -3.90 -8.10 1.35
N THR A 18 -4.26 -7.85 0.10
CA THR A 18 -4.40 -6.52 -0.47
C THR A 18 -5.73 -6.42 -1.19
N SER A 19 -6.43 -5.31 -0.99
CA SER A 19 -7.51 -4.86 -1.87
C SER A 19 -7.21 -3.47 -2.39
N MET A 20 -7.57 -3.20 -3.65
CA MET A 20 -7.40 -1.92 -4.31
C MET A 20 -8.72 -1.51 -4.95
N VAL A 21 -9.12 -0.25 -4.74
CA VAL A 21 -10.31 0.35 -5.36
C VAL A 21 -10.04 1.80 -5.72
N THR A 22 -10.73 2.32 -6.73
CA THR A 22 -10.77 3.77 -6.94
C THR A 22 -11.54 4.44 -5.80
N ALA A 23 -11.27 5.73 -5.54
CA ALA A 23 -12.09 6.50 -4.60
C ALA A 23 -13.57 6.56 -5.00
N HIS A 24 -13.85 6.60 -6.31
CA HIS A 24 -15.20 6.56 -6.87
C HIS A 24 -15.93 5.26 -6.49
N GLN A 25 -15.32 4.10 -6.75
CA GLN A 25 -15.89 2.78 -6.42
C GLN A 25 -16.11 2.60 -4.91
N LEU A 26 -15.18 3.07 -4.07
CA LEU A 26 -15.34 3.00 -2.62
C LEU A 26 -16.60 3.74 -2.14
N LEU A 27 -16.89 4.90 -2.75
CA LEU A 27 -18.02 5.76 -2.39
C LEU A 27 -19.35 5.28 -2.96
N LEU A 28 -19.37 4.80 -4.21
CA LEU A 28 -20.55 4.16 -4.80
C LEU A 28 -21.01 2.94 -4.01
N GLY A 29 -20.04 2.24 -3.39
CA GLY A 29 -20.29 0.95 -2.77
C GLY A 29 -20.44 -0.15 -3.81
N GLY A 30 -20.85 -1.32 -3.37
CA GLY A 30 -20.95 -2.50 -4.22
C GLY A 30 -21.13 -3.75 -3.39
N ARG A 31 -21.38 -4.86 -4.09
CA ARG A 31 -21.33 -6.20 -3.49
C ARG A 31 -19.94 -6.74 -3.73
N VAL A 32 -19.34 -7.22 -2.65
CA VAL A 32 -18.07 -7.94 -2.67
C VAL A 32 -18.42 -9.38 -2.28
N ASP A 33 -17.71 -10.35 -2.84
CA ASP A 33 -17.89 -11.75 -2.43
C ASP A 33 -17.69 -11.90 -0.91
N PRO A 34 -18.43 -12.78 -0.21
CA PRO A 34 -18.31 -12.93 1.24
C PRO A 34 -16.87 -13.16 1.75
N VAL A 35 -16.03 -13.87 0.98
CA VAL A 35 -14.62 -14.12 1.34
C VAL A 35 -13.83 -12.81 1.34
N ASP A 36 -13.96 -12.03 0.28
CA ASP A 36 -13.32 -10.73 0.18
C ASP A 36 -13.88 -9.71 1.17
N GLN A 37 -15.17 -9.79 1.51
CA GLN A 37 -15.76 -8.96 2.55
C GLN A 37 -15.17 -9.25 3.93
N GLU A 38 -14.97 -10.53 4.27
CA GLU A 38 -14.30 -10.93 5.52
C GLU A 38 -12.85 -10.42 5.55
N ASN A 39 -12.15 -10.55 4.43
CA ASN A 39 -10.78 -10.07 4.29
C ASN A 39 -10.67 -8.54 4.41
N LEU A 40 -11.55 -7.80 3.75
CA LEU A 40 -11.62 -6.33 3.87
C LEU A 40 -11.88 -5.88 5.31
N ALA A 41 -12.66 -6.64 6.09
CA ALA A 41 -12.90 -6.33 7.49
C ALA A 41 -11.62 -6.40 8.36
N LYS A 42 -10.65 -7.21 7.94
CA LYS A 42 -9.33 -7.38 8.58
C LYS A 42 -8.28 -6.38 8.07
N CYS A 43 -8.59 -5.59 7.05
CA CYS A 43 -7.69 -4.54 6.57
C CYS A 43 -7.64 -3.36 7.55
N HIS A 44 -6.46 -3.09 8.10
CA HIS A 44 -6.25 -2.06 9.13
C HIS A 44 -5.28 -0.96 8.74
N ILE A 45 -4.52 -1.15 7.67
CA ILE A 45 -3.68 -0.13 7.05
C ILE A 45 -4.28 0.21 5.70
N TYR A 46 -4.26 1.49 5.34
CA TYR A 46 -4.60 1.92 4.00
C TYR A 46 -3.56 2.90 3.46
N ILE A 47 -3.35 2.85 2.15
CA ILE A 47 -2.53 3.76 1.40
C ILE A 47 -3.42 4.46 0.39
N ILE A 48 -3.39 5.80 0.39
CA ILE A 48 -3.98 6.61 -0.66
C ILE A 48 -2.85 6.97 -1.61
N ALA A 49 -2.99 6.57 -2.86
CA ALA A 49 -1.98 6.80 -3.88
C ALA A 49 -2.61 7.37 -5.15
N ALA A 50 -1.79 7.98 -6.00
CA ALA A 50 -2.22 8.53 -7.27
C ALA A 50 -1.45 7.90 -8.43
N ARG A 51 -2.13 7.70 -9.56
CA ARG A 51 -1.52 7.34 -10.83
C ARG A 51 -2.15 8.17 -11.96
N ALA A 52 -1.61 8.06 -13.17
CA ALA A 52 -2.23 8.67 -14.34
C ALA A 52 -3.65 8.12 -14.52
N GLU A 53 -4.61 9.00 -14.78
CA GLU A 53 -6.01 8.63 -14.96
C GLU A 53 -6.25 8.12 -16.39
N PRO A 54 -6.64 6.85 -16.57
CA PRO A 54 -6.98 6.33 -17.88
C PRO A 54 -8.43 6.68 -18.26
N PHE A 55 -8.65 6.91 -19.54
CA PHE A 55 -9.97 7.09 -20.15
C PHE A 55 -9.98 6.46 -21.54
N PHE A 56 -11.15 6.10 -22.04
CA PHE A 56 -11.30 5.52 -23.37
C PHE A 56 -11.37 6.60 -24.45
N LYS A 57 -10.95 6.23 -25.65
CA LYS A 57 -11.14 7.01 -26.88
C LYS A 57 -12.39 6.51 -27.61
N PRO A 58 -13.57 7.13 -27.44
CA PRO A 58 -14.85 6.51 -27.77
C PRO A 58 -14.99 6.10 -29.24
N GLU A 59 -14.44 6.88 -30.16
CA GLU A 59 -14.48 6.63 -31.61
C GLU A 59 -13.72 5.37 -32.04
N THR A 60 -12.86 4.83 -31.17
CA THR A 60 -12.09 3.61 -31.43
C THR A 60 -12.74 2.35 -30.85
N LEU A 61 -13.74 2.50 -29.98
CA LEU A 61 -14.32 1.39 -29.24
C LEU A 61 -15.18 0.50 -30.14
N LYS A 62 -14.93 -0.81 -30.06
CA LYS A 62 -15.73 -1.83 -30.74
C LYS A 62 -15.97 -3.01 -29.84
N HIS A 63 -17.19 -3.53 -29.84
CA HIS A 63 -17.55 -4.78 -29.21
C HIS A 63 -18.10 -5.74 -30.26
N GLU A 64 -17.37 -6.81 -30.51
CA GLU A 64 -17.70 -7.79 -31.54
C GLU A 64 -17.42 -9.19 -30.99
N ASN A 65 -18.37 -10.13 -31.17
CA ASN A 65 -18.21 -11.52 -30.75
C ASN A 65 -17.83 -11.72 -29.27
N GLY A 66 -18.31 -10.85 -28.37
CA GLY A 66 -18.00 -10.91 -26.93
C GLY A 66 -16.61 -10.36 -26.56
N MET A 67 -15.94 -9.69 -27.50
CA MET A 67 -14.63 -9.09 -27.31
C MET A 67 -14.73 -7.58 -27.46
N LEU A 68 -14.18 -6.85 -26.50
CA LEU A 68 -13.98 -5.41 -26.54
C LEU A 68 -12.59 -5.10 -27.08
N SER A 69 -12.52 -4.09 -27.94
CA SER A 69 -11.29 -3.51 -28.48
C SER A 69 -11.41 -1.99 -28.57
N GLY A 70 -10.28 -1.31 -28.65
CA GLY A 70 -10.22 0.13 -28.83
C GLY A 70 -8.91 0.72 -28.35
N THR A 71 -8.95 1.97 -27.91
CA THR A 71 -7.79 2.69 -27.37
C THR A 71 -8.10 3.24 -25.99
N VAL A 72 -7.19 3.02 -25.05
CA VAL A 72 -7.14 3.73 -23.78
C VAL A 72 -6.13 4.84 -23.88
N CYS A 73 -6.50 6.02 -23.42
CA CYS A 73 -5.68 7.20 -23.33
C CYS A 73 -5.40 7.55 -21.87
N TYR A 74 -4.30 8.23 -21.61
CA TYR A 74 -3.99 8.86 -20.32
C TYR A 74 -3.08 10.05 -20.55
N ARG A 75 -2.97 10.93 -19.55
CA ARG A 75 -2.12 12.13 -19.62
C ARG A 75 -1.04 12.13 -18.54
N ILE A 76 0.12 12.67 -18.90
CA ILE A 76 1.19 13.00 -17.97
C ILE A 76 1.59 14.44 -18.25
N ASP A 77 1.41 15.33 -17.27
CA ASP A 77 1.74 16.75 -17.39
C ASP A 77 1.13 17.41 -18.66
N GLY A 78 -0.11 17.06 -18.98
CA GLY A 78 -0.83 17.53 -20.17
C GLY A 78 -0.51 16.82 -21.49
N GLU A 79 0.52 15.97 -21.54
CA GLU A 79 0.84 15.16 -22.73
C GLU A 79 0.01 13.88 -22.77
N GLU A 80 -0.78 13.71 -23.83
CA GLU A 80 -1.63 12.53 -24.03
C GLU A 80 -0.85 11.36 -24.64
N LYS A 81 -1.13 10.16 -24.14
CA LYS A 81 -0.56 8.91 -24.60
C LYS A 81 -1.67 7.90 -24.89
N ASP A 82 -1.51 7.17 -25.98
CA ASP A 82 -2.48 6.20 -26.48
C ASP A 82 -1.95 4.76 -26.34
N ILE A 83 -2.80 3.86 -25.86
CA ILE A 83 -2.53 2.42 -25.79
C ILE A 83 -3.68 1.68 -26.48
N PRO A 84 -3.45 1.10 -27.67
CA PRO A 84 -4.44 0.23 -28.30
C PRO A 84 -4.57 -1.08 -27.52
N PHE A 85 -5.78 -1.61 -27.46
CA PHE A 85 -6.06 -2.92 -26.88
C PHE A 85 -7.07 -3.71 -27.73
N GLU A 86 -6.93 -5.02 -27.71
CA GLU A 86 -7.81 -5.96 -28.42
C GLU A 86 -8.07 -7.20 -27.56
N GLY A 87 -9.15 -7.91 -27.84
CA GLY A 87 -9.42 -9.22 -27.25
C GLY A 87 -9.80 -9.19 -25.76
N TYR A 88 -10.24 -8.05 -25.22
CA TYR A 88 -10.75 -8.00 -23.85
C TYR A 88 -12.10 -8.72 -23.79
N GLN A 89 -12.15 -9.86 -23.10
CA GLN A 89 -13.38 -10.64 -22.97
C GLN A 89 -14.42 -9.89 -22.13
N TRP A 90 -15.55 -9.56 -22.75
CA TRP A 90 -16.67 -8.91 -22.07
C TRP A 90 -17.98 -9.44 -22.64
N THR A 91 -18.66 -10.30 -21.89
CA THR A 91 -19.98 -10.81 -22.29
C THR A 91 -21.06 -9.83 -21.85
N LEU A 92 -21.87 -9.38 -22.81
CA LEU A 92 -23.03 -8.54 -22.54
C LEU A 92 -24.22 -9.39 -22.05
N ASP A 93 -25.09 -8.79 -21.23
CA ASP A 93 -26.25 -9.49 -20.64
C ASP A 93 -27.26 -9.94 -21.71
N ASP A 94 -27.33 -9.21 -22.83
CA ASP A 94 -28.14 -9.55 -24.01
C ASP A 94 -27.31 -9.37 -25.30
N LYS A 95 -27.47 -10.27 -26.27
CA LYS A 95 -26.74 -10.25 -27.57
C LYS A 95 -27.01 -9.01 -28.42
N SER A 96 -28.15 -8.35 -28.19
CA SER A 96 -28.57 -7.12 -28.86
C SER A 96 -28.30 -5.87 -28.03
N SER A 97 -27.58 -6.01 -26.90
CA SER A 97 -27.13 -4.87 -26.13
C SER A 97 -26.18 -3.99 -26.94
N THR A 98 -26.23 -2.68 -26.67
CA THR A 98 -25.30 -1.71 -27.21
C THR A 98 -24.31 -1.27 -26.13
N ILE A 99 -23.18 -0.70 -26.54
CA ILE A 99 -22.21 -0.09 -25.63
C ILE A 99 -22.24 1.41 -25.81
N ASP A 100 -22.05 2.16 -24.74
CA ASP A 100 -21.88 3.60 -24.77
C ASP A 100 -20.79 4.01 -23.78
N CYS A 101 -20.01 5.02 -24.16
CA CYS A 101 -18.94 5.57 -23.35
C CYS A 101 -19.15 7.09 -23.29
N LYS A 102 -19.78 7.54 -22.21
CA LYS A 102 -20.11 8.95 -22.02
C LYS A 102 -18.95 9.69 -21.34
N TYR A 103 -18.81 10.98 -21.65
CA TYR A 103 -17.86 11.87 -20.97
C TYR A 103 -18.02 11.74 -19.45
N PRO A 104 -16.94 11.56 -18.66
CA PRO A 104 -15.52 11.77 -19.00
C PRO A 104 -14.80 10.55 -19.61
N TYR A 105 -15.52 9.59 -20.18
CA TYR A 105 -15.00 8.42 -20.90
C TYR A 105 -14.21 7.44 -20.03
N ARG A 106 -14.47 7.42 -18.72
CA ARG A 106 -13.76 6.54 -17.78
C ARG A 106 -14.34 5.12 -17.72
N GLU A 107 -15.57 4.95 -18.20
CA GLU A 107 -16.30 3.69 -18.12
C GLU A 107 -17.06 3.46 -19.44
N ILE A 108 -17.11 2.21 -19.89
CA ILE A 108 -17.99 1.77 -20.97
C ILE A 108 -19.14 1.03 -20.32
N CYS A 109 -20.37 1.46 -20.58
CA CYS A 109 -21.57 0.83 -20.05
C CYS A 109 -22.29 0.07 -21.17
N SER A 110 -22.83 -1.09 -20.85
CA SER A 110 -23.76 -1.79 -21.74
C SER A 110 -25.20 -1.38 -21.46
N PHE A 111 -26.02 -1.37 -22.51
CA PHE A 111 -27.44 -1.06 -22.45
C PHE A 111 -28.21 -2.12 -23.22
N ASN A 112 -29.19 -2.75 -22.55
CA ASN A 112 -30.08 -3.69 -23.20
C ASN A 112 -31.03 -2.98 -24.20
N PRO A 113 -31.80 -3.72 -25.03
CA PRO A 113 -32.73 -3.12 -25.99
C PRO A 113 -33.80 -2.21 -25.36
N ASP A 114 -34.13 -2.44 -24.09
CA ASP A 114 -35.08 -1.62 -23.32
C ASP A 114 -34.45 -0.33 -22.75
N GLY A 115 -33.16 -0.10 -23.01
CA GLY A 115 -32.40 1.07 -22.55
C GLY A 115 -31.95 1.00 -21.09
N GLN A 116 -32.07 -0.15 -20.42
CA GLN A 116 -31.57 -0.36 -19.07
C GLN A 116 -30.07 -0.67 -19.10
N GLN A 117 -29.33 -0.04 -18.18
CA GLN A 117 -27.90 -0.27 -18.03
C GLN A 117 -27.64 -1.68 -17.49
N GLY A 118 -26.78 -2.43 -18.18
CA GLY A 118 -26.26 -3.73 -17.76
C GLY A 118 -24.90 -3.61 -17.07
N THR A 119 -23.96 -4.45 -17.46
CA THR A 119 -22.56 -4.43 -17.00
C THR A 119 -21.76 -3.23 -17.52
N TYR A 120 -20.62 -2.94 -16.90
CA TYR A 120 -19.71 -1.87 -17.29
C TYR A 120 -18.24 -2.27 -17.15
N VAL A 121 -17.36 -1.60 -17.91
CA VAL A 121 -15.91 -1.80 -17.89
C VAL A 121 -15.22 -0.46 -17.59
N PRO A 122 -14.58 -0.32 -16.41
CA PRO A 122 -13.76 0.85 -16.09
C PRO A 122 -12.40 0.82 -16.79
N ALA A 123 -11.96 1.96 -17.31
CA ALA A 123 -10.62 2.14 -17.86
C ALA A 123 -9.53 1.82 -16.81
N SER A 124 -9.78 2.19 -15.55
CA SER A 124 -8.88 1.93 -14.42
C SER A 124 -8.67 0.43 -14.16
N LEU A 125 -9.68 -0.41 -14.42
CA LEU A 125 -9.58 -1.86 -14.27
C LEU A 125 -8.94 -2.50 -15.50
N LEU A 126 -9.39 -2.10 -16.69
CA LEU A 126 -8.90 -2.66 -17.96
C LEU A 126 -7.39 -2.47 -18.13
N THR A 127 -6.86 -1.31 -17.72
CA THR A 127 -5.43 -0.99 -17.81
C THR A 127 -4.53 -1.89 -16.97
N LEU A 128 -5.06 -2.58 -15.95
CA LEU A 128 -4.26 -3.54 -15.17
C LEU A 128 -3.79 -4.72 -16.01
N GLY A 129 -4.56 -5.12 -17.03
CA GLY A 129 -4.20 -6.19 -17.96
C GLY A 129 -3.44 -5.75 -19.21
N LEU A 130 -3.24 -4.44 -19.40
CA LEU A 130 -2.53 -3.89 -20.57
C LEU A 130 -1.04 -3.62 -20.32
N VAL A 131 -0.65 -3.56 -19.05
CA VAL A 131 0.73 -3.25 -18.67
C VAL A 131 1.56 -4.54 -18.67
N PRO A 132 2.79 -4.53 -19.21
CA PRO A 132 3.66 -5.70 -19.18
C PRO A 132 3.81 -6.30 -17.77
N GLU A 133 3.66 -7.62 -17.67
CA GLU A 133 3.82 -8.38 -16.42
C GLU A 133 5.27 -8.82 -16.18
N ASP A 134 6.22 -8.38 -17.03
CA ASP A 134 7.62 -8.80 -16.93
C ASP A 134 8.32 -8.30 -15.65
N GLY A 135 7.64 -7.46 -14.86
CA GLY A 135 8.10 -6.92 -13.58
C GLY A 135 9.36 -6.07 -13.70
N SER A 136 9.81 -5.80 -14.93
CA SER A 136 11.16 -5.28 -15.18
C SER A 136 11.22 -3.76 -15.08
N SER A 137 10.08 -3.08 -15.29
CA SER A 137 9.98 -1.64 -15.18
C SER A 137 8.56 -1.15 -14.89
N ALA A 138 8.46 -0.08 -14.10
CA ALA A 138 7.19 0.57 -13.81
C ALA A 138 6.70 1.38 -15.03
N HIS A 139 5.48 1.11 -15.46
CA HIS A 139 4.74 1.87 -16.47
C HIS A 139 3.90 2.98 -15.80
N ASP A 140 3.52 4.00 -16.57
CA ASP A 140 2.75 5.15 -16.06
C ASP A 140 1.41 4.75 -15.41
N LEU A 141 0.81 3.65 -15.89
CA LEU A 141 -0.48 3.13 -15.44
C LEU A 141 -0.40 2.10 -14.30
N ASN A 142 0.79 1.59 -13.97
CA ASN A 142 0.98 0.71 -12.81
C ASN A 142 1.95 1.26 -11.77
N ARG A 143 2.42 2.50 -11.91
CA ARG A 143 3.16 3.24 -10.89
C ARG A 143 2.22 4.13 -10.07
N TYR A 144 2.31 4.05 -8.76
CA TYR A 144 1.42 4.72 -7.82
C TYR A 144 2.23 5.57 -6.83
N GLU A 145 2.01 6.88 -6.87
CA GLU A 145 2.62 7.82 -5.95
C GLU A 145 1.93 7.72 -4.60
N VAL A 146 2.65 7.33 -3.56
CA VAL A 146 2.13 7.24 -2.18
C VAL A 146 1.92 8.65 -1.64
N LEU A 147 0.65 9.07 -1.54
CA LEU A 147 0.26 10.41 -1.12
C LEU A 147 -0.07 10.47 0.38
N TYR A 148 -0.60 9.38 0.93
CA TYR A 148 -0.93 9.26 2.34
C TYR A 148 -0.95 7.80 2.81
N VAL A 149 -0.48 7.56 4.03
CA VAL A 149 -0.63 6.29 4.75
C VAL A 149 -1.39 6.53 6.03
N GLY A 150 -2.36 5.66 6.35
CA GLY A 150 -3.08 5.73 7.61
C GLY A 150 -3.58 4.38 8.11
N GLN A 151 -4.05 4.37 9.36
CA GLN A 151 -4.68 3.19 9.98
C GLN A 151 -6.17 3.38 10.29
N SER A 152 -6.90 2.27 10.39
CA SER A 152 -8.33 2.26 10.73
C SER A 152 -8.65 2.01 12.19
N ILE A 153 -7.67 1.55 12.99
CA ILE A 153 -7.86 1.23 14.41
C ILE A 153 -7.98 2.52 15.24
N GLY A 154 -9.22 2.84 15.64
CA GLY A 154 -9.60 3.95 16.52
C GLY A 154 -10.17 3.49 17.87
N GLN A 155 -11.23 4.15 18.36
CA GLN A 155 -11.99 3.73 19.55
C GLN A 155 -13.02 2.61 19.26
N GLY A 156 -12.98 2.01 18.08
CA GLY A 156 -13.89 0.93 17.67
C GLY A 156 -13.24 0.01 16.63
N ASN A 157 -13.88 -1.14 16.40
CA ASN A 157 -13.38 -2.24 15.57
C ASN A 157 -13.65 -2.06 14.06
N ARG A 158 -13.59 -0.81 13.56
CA ARG A 158 -13.93 -0.50 12.17
C ARG A 158 -12.83 -0.92 11.19
N SER A 159 -13.22 -1.38 10.01
CA SER A 159 -12.30 -1.70 8.93
C SER A 159 -11.75 -0.43 8.24
N ALA A 160 -10.68 -0.58 7.45
CA ALA A 160 -10.18 0.52 6.61
C ALA A 160 -11.25 1.04 5.65
N ALA A 161 -12.01 0.15 5.02
CA ALA A 161 -13.10 0.50 4.12
C ALA A 161 -14.18 1.35 4.82
N GLU A 162 -14.63 0.94 6.01
CA GLU A 162 -15.64 1.66 6.79
C GLU A 162 -15.17 3.05 7.22
N ARG A 163 -13.89 3.17 7.61
CA ARG A 163 -13.33 4.45 8.03
C ARG A 163 -13.27 5.44 6.86
N LEU A 164 -12.84 4.97 5.70
CA LEU A 164 -12.53 5.83 4.54
C LEU A 164 -13.77 6.49 3.94
N LYS A 165 -14.94 5.84 3.97
CA LYS A 165 -16.20 6.38 3.42
C LYS A 165 -16.63 7.73 4.01
N SER A 166 -16.25 8.03 5.24
CA SER A 166 -16.56 9.31 5.90
C SER A 166 -15.30 10.06 6.37
N HIS A 167 -14.15 9.74 5.78
CA HIS A 167 -12.87 10.27 6.24
C HIS A 167 -12.58 11.64 5.63
N SER A 168 -12.62 12.68 6.46
CA SER A 168 -12.35 14.06 6.04
C SER A 168 -10.96 14.24 5.40
N THR A 169 -9.96 13.45 5.80
CA THR A 169 -8.63 13.48 5.15
C THR A 169 -8.69 12.97 3.71
N LEU A 170 -9.44 11.90 3.43
CA LEU A 170 -9.59 11.40 2.05
C LEU A 170 -10.27 12.45 1.17
N GLN A 171 -11.34 13.07 1.68
CA GLN A 171 -12.05 14.14 0.98
C GLN A 171 -11.14 15.34 0.65
N LYS A 172 -10.27 15.73 1.59
CA LYS A 172 -9.27 16.79 1.36
C LYS A 172 -8.25 16.39 0.30
N ILE A 173 -7.72 15.17 0.35
CA ILE A 173 -6.76 14.66 -0.64
C ILE A 173 -7.39 14.64 -2.03
N LEU A 174 -8.65 14.18 -2.14
CA LEU A 174 -9.40 14.19 -3.41
C LEU A 174 -9.53 15.61 -3.96
N ALA A 175 -9.92 16.57 -3.13
CA ALA A 175 -10.09 17.96 -3.55
C ALA A 175 -8.77 18.62 -3.98
N LEU A 176 -7.69 18.44 -3.22
CA LEU A 176 -6.38 19.02 -3.51
C LEU A 176 -5.74 18.38 -4.73
N THR A 177 -5.73 17.05 -4.81
CA THR A 177 -5.11 16.34 -5.94
C THR A 177 -5.81 16.65 -7.25
N ASN A 178 -7.14 16.76 -7.26
CA ASN A 178 -7.88 17.11 -8.48
C ASN A 178 -7.59 18.54 -8.96
N TYR A 179 -7.21 19.47 -8.06
CA TYR A 179 -6.83 20.83 -8.43
C TYR A 179 -5.38 20.90 -8.91
N ASP A 180 -4.46 20.28 -8.17
CA ASP A 180 -3.02 20.35 -8.46
C ASP A 180 -2.61 19.44 -9.64
N TYR A 181 -3.30 18.30 -9.80
CA TYR A 181 -2.98 17.24 -10.76
C TYR A 181 -4.25 16.62 -11.36
N PRO A 182 -4.96 17.34 -12.25
CA PRO A 182 -6.23 16.87 -12.82
C PRO A 182 -6.11 15.61 -13.68
N ASP A 183 -4.89 15.30 -14.17
CA ASP A 183 -4.61 14.09 -14.96
C ASP A 183 -4.36 12.83 -14.10
N LYS A 184 -4.54 12.92 -12.77
CA LYS A 184 -4.33 11.80 -11.85
C LYS A 184 -5.64 11.32 -11.23
N GLU A 185 -5.78 9.99 -11.13
CA GLU A 185 -6.83 9.37 -10.33
C GLU A 185 -6.31 8.95 -8.95
N ILE A 186 -7.21 8.99 -7.96
CA ILE A 186 -6.92 8.50 -6.61
C ILE A 186 -7.32 7.03 -6.46
N MET A 187 -6.35 6.24 -6.03
CA MET A 187 -6.46 4.81 -5.78
C MET A 187 -6.23 4.54 -4.30
N ILE A 188 -7.07 3.67 -3.74
CA ILE A 188 -7.08 3.33 -2.33
C ILE A 188 -6.69 1.87 -2.20
N PHE A 189 -5.58 1.63 -1.52
CA PHE A 189 -5.08 0.32 -1.20
C PHE A 189 -5.33 0.02 0.27
N MET A 190 -5.83 -1.18 0.57
CA MET A 190 -6.18 -1.62 1.91
C MET A 190 -5.45 -2.92 2.19
N TYR A 191 -4.72 -2.96 3.31
CA TYR A 191 -3.81 -4.06 3.64
C TYR A 191 -4.20 -4.75 4.93
N GLN A 192 -4.13 -6.08 4.87
CA GLN A 192 -4.01 -6.93 6.05
C GLN A 192 -2.53 -7.23 6.30
N PHE A 193 -2.16 -7.27 7.57
CA PHE A 193 -0.88 -7.80 8.03
C PHE A 193 -1.21 -8.85 9.08
N GLU A 194 -1.32 -10.11 8.71
CA GLU A 194 -1.54 -11.22 9.66
C GLU A 194 -0.23 -11.91 10.04
N ASN A 195 0.74 -11.93 9.13
CA ASN A 195 2.02 -12.60 9.30
C ASN A 195 2.95 -11.83 10.23
N ASP A 196 3.16 -12.35 11.43
CA ASP A 196 4.14 -11.86 12.41
C ASP A 196 5.41 -12.70 12.37
N GLN A 197 6.55 -12.03 12.23
CA GLN A 197 7.85 -12.68 12.23
C GLN A 197 8.75 -12.07 13.31
N ILE A 198 9.61 -12.91 13.88
CA ILE A 198 10.76 -12.45 14.65
C ILE A 198 12.00 -12.85 13.87
N LEU A 199 12.72 -11.84 13.40
CA LEU A 199 13.97 -12.02 12.67
C LEU A 199 15.10 -11.92 13.69
N THR A 200 16.03 -12.87 13.67
CA THR A 200 17.17 -12.90 14.60
C THR A 200 18.48 -12.69 13.85
N SER A 201 19.41 -12.03 14.53
CA SER A 201 20.79 -11.84 14.10
C SER A 201 21.66 -12.34 15.25
N PHE A 202 22.66 -13.16 14.94
CA PHE A 202 23.55 -13.77 15.92
C PHE A 202 25.00 -13.47 15.54
N ASP A 203 25.80 -12.98 16.49
CA ASP A 203 27.25 -12.81 16.31
C ASP A 203 28.02 -13.46 17.46
N GLY A 204 28.39 -14.72 17.26
CA GLY A 204 29.19 -15.49 18.20
C GLY A 204 30.64 -15.03 18.35
N ARG A 205 31.10 -14.02 17.59
CA ARG A 205 32.45 -13.44 17.68
C ARG A 205 32.47 -12.18 18.54
N ALA A 206 31.31 -11.67 18.94
CA ALA A 206 31.18 -10.46 19.74
C ALA A 206 31.73 -10.66 21.16
N LYS A 207 32.98 -10.19 21.39
CA LYS A 207 33.72 -10.43 22.64
C LYS A 207 33.14 -9.75 23.89
N GLU A 208 32.48 -8.61 23.73
CA GLU A 208 31.94 -7.81 24.84
C GLU A 208 30.42 -7.87 24.94
N ALA A 209 29.77 -8.69 24.12
CA ALA A 209 28.33 -8.81 24.12
C ALA A 209 27.86 -9.80 25.20
N ASP A 210 26.73 -9.50 25.82
CA ASP A 210 26.10 -10.41 26.77
C ASP A 210 25.64 -11.68 26.04
N ASN A 211 26.18 -12.81 26.49
CA ASN A 211 25.92 -14.16 26.02
C ASN A 211 25.35 -15.07 27.12
N SER A 212 24.91 -14.49 28.24
CA SER A 212 24.28 -15.21 29.34
C SER A 212 22.86 -15.64 28.99
N ASP A 213 22.25 -16.48 29.83
CA ASP A 213 20.84 -16.88 29.71
C ASP A 213 19.89 -15.68 29.61
N ALA A 214 20.26 -14.50 30.13
CA ALA A 214 19.47 -13.28 30.01
C ALA A 214 19.27 -12.84 28.55
N ASN A 215 20.27 -13.06 27.68
CA ASN A 215 20.16 -12.80 26.24
C ASN A 215 19.07 -13.67 25.59
N GLU A 216 19.03 -14.97 25.94
CA GLU A 216 18.05 -15.91 25.39
C GLU A 216 16.66 -15.67 25.96
N LEU A 217 16.55 -15.44 27.27
CA LEU A 217 15.29 -15.13 27.96
C LEU A 217 14.60 -13.91 27.36
N ARG A 218 15.38 -12.92 26.91
CA ARG A 218 14.89 -11.70 26.26
C ARG A 218 14.22 -12.00 24.92
N LEU A 219 14.86 -12.79 24.06
CA LEU A 219 14.25 -13.26 22.81
C LEU A 219 13.00 -14.11 23.07
N MET A 220 13.07 -15.04 24.03
CA MET A 220 11.93 -15.89 24.38
C MET A 220 10.76 -15.07 24.94
N ASN A 221 11.04 -14.00 25.69
CA ASN A 221 10.02 -13.07 26.17
C ASN A 221 9.34 -12.34 25.01
N ALA A 222 10.09 -11.88 24.00
CA ALA A 222 9.52 -11.25 22.81
C ALA A 222 8.66 -12.22 21.97
N ILE A 223 9.08 -13.49 21.86
CA ILE A 223 8.29 -14.55 21.19
C ILE A 223 6.99 -14.83 21.94
N LYS A 224 7.04 -14.94 23.28
CA LYS A 224 5.88 -15.27 24.12
C LYS A 224 4.91 -14.11 24.30
N ASN A 225 5.41 -12.88 24.20
CA ASN A 225 4.63 -11.66 24.44
C ASN A 225 4.73 -10.71 23.24
N PRO A 226 4.26 -11.11 22.04
CA PRO A 226 4.32 -10.25 20.87
C PRO A 226 3.44 -9.00 21.05
N PRO A 227 3.74 -7.88 20.37
CA PRO A 227 2.91 -6.68 20.41
C PRO A 227 1.46 -6.97 20.03
N ASN A 228 0.52 -6.36 20.74
CA ASN A 228 -0.89 -6.54 20.41
C ASN A 228 -1.25 -5.87 19.07
N LYS A 229 -2.41 -6.22 18.51
CA LYS A 229 -2.89 -5.72 17.22
C LYS A 229 -2.78 -4.19 17.07
N LYS A 230 -3.14 -3.42 18.10
CA LYS A 230 -3.08 -1.95 18.03
C LYS A 230 -1.64 -1.43 17.95
N GLN A 231 -0.72 -2.05 18.69
CA GLN A 231 0.71 -1.72 18.63
C GLN A 231 1.29 -2.10 17.27
N LYS A 232 1.01 -3.31 16.79
CA LYS A 232 1.40 -3.80 15.46
C LYS A 232 1.00 -2.84 14.34
N ILE A 233 -0.29 -2.51 14.24
CA ILE A 233 -0.79 -1.61 13.20
C ILE A 233 -0.18 -0.20 13.33
N GLY A 234 -0.03 0.32 14.55
CA GLY A 234 0.61 1.62 14.75
C GLY A 234 2.10 1.65 14.37
N MET A 235 2.82 0.55 14.57
CA MET A 235 4.21 0.43 14.11
C MET A 235 4.31 0.35 12.59
N ILE A 236 3.42 -0.40 11.95
CA ILE A 236 3.36 -0.51 10.48
C ILE A 236 3.03 0.85 9.85
N GLU A 237 1.98 1.51 10.32
CA GLU A 237 1.59 2.85 9.87
C GLU A 237 2.76 3.83 9.98
N ALA A 238 3.36 3.91 11.17
CA ALA A 238 4.50 4.77 11.39
C ALA A 238 5.61 4.42 10.39
N GLY A 239 6.03 3.16 10.33
CA GLY A 239 7.18 2.76 9.53
C GLY A 239 7.02 3.05 8.04
N LEU A 240 5.83 2.82 7.49
CA LEU A 240 5.48 3.18 6.11
C LEU A 240 5.50 4.70 5.89
N ILE A 241 4.99 5.51 6.82
CA ILE A 241 5.05 6.99 6.74
C ILE A 241 6.51 7.46 6.71
N ARG A 242 7.39 6.93 7.56
CA ARG A 242 8.82 7.32 7.58
C ARG A 242 9.56 6.89 6.32
N TYR A 243 9.18 5.75 5.76
CA TYR A 243 9.80 5.23 4.55
C TYR A 243 9.40 6.05 3.32
N PHE A 244 8.11 6.17 3.03
CA PHE A 244 7.60 6.86 1.85
C PHE A 244 7.59 8.39 1.99
N LYS A 245 7.59 8.94 3.21
CA LYS A 245 7.40 10.37 3.47
C LYS A 245 6.26 10.99 2.64
N PRO A 246 5.03 10.46 2.73
CA PRO A 246 3.95 10.87 1.86
C PRO A 246 3.61 12.35 2.07
N HIS A 247 3.41 13.08 0.97
CA HIS A 247 3.19 14.53 0.97
C HIS A 247 2.12 14.97 2.00
N TYR A 248 0.97 14.30 2.02
CA TYR A 248 -0.12 14.70 2.90
C TYR A 248 0.05 14.27 4.36
N ASN A 249 0.85 13.25 4.66
CA ASN A 249 1.21 12.95 6.06
C ASN A 249 2.05 14.10 6.66
N GLU A 250 2.93 14.73 5.87
CA GLU A 250 3.72 15.88 6.28
C GLU A 250 2.87 17.15 6.41
N VAL A 251 2.06 17.46 5.39
CA VAL A 251 1.16 18.64 5.38
C VAL A 251 0.18 18.61 6.54
N PHE A 252 -0.40 17.44 6.84
CA PHE A 252 -1.31 17.26 7.96
C PHE A 252 -0.59 17.10 9.31
N LYS A 253 0.74 17.30 9.35
CA LYS A 253 1.59 17.29 10.56
C LYS A 253 1.39 16.02 11.38
N ILE A 254 1.26 14.87 10.72
CA ILE A 254 1.31 13.58 11.41
C ILE A 254 2.77 13.38 11.78
N LYS A 255 3.13 13.85 12.99
CA LYS A 255 4.46 13.65 13.57
C LYS A 255 4.67 12.15 13.71
N PHE A 256 5.43 11.56 12.79
CA PHE A 256 6.07 10.25 12.98
C PHE A 256 6.67 10.25 14.39
N PRO A 257 6.50 9.18 15.18
CA PRO A 257 6.66 9.28 16.62
C PRO A 257 8.02 9.86 16.97
N SER A 258 8.01 11.09 17.51
CA SER A 258 9.06 11.49 18.44
C SER A 258 9.11 10.39 19.51
N THR A 259 10.29 10.06 19.99
CA THR A 259 10.61 9.07 21.04
C THR A 259 9.71 9.05 22.30
N LYS A 260 8.77 9.99 22.41
CA LYS A 260 7.71 10.12 23.42
C LYS A 260 6.41 9.33 23.14
N HIS A 261 6.28 8.58 22.04
CA HIS A 261 5.01 7.93 21.67
C HIS A 261 4.80 6.54 22.29
N LYS A 262 3.59 6.31 22.81
CA LYS A 262 3.08 5.02 23.33
C LYS A 262 3.21 3.85 22.34
N THR A 263 3.26 4.13 21.03
CA THR A 263 3.30 3.14 19.95
C THR A 263 4.60 2.32 19.95
N LEU A 264 5.75 2.94 20.21
CA LEU A 264 7.05 2.24 20.25
C LEU A 264 7.39 1.73 21.65
N LYS A 265 6.58 2.05 22.67
CA LYS A 265 6.82 1.60 24.04
C LYS A 265 6.90 0.08 24.13
N SER A 266 6.03 -0.65 23.42
CA SER A 266 6.09 -2.12 23.38
C SER A 266 7.41 -2.65 22.83
N CYS A 267 8.00 -1.98 21.84
CA CYS A 267 9.32 -2.39 21.33
C CYS A 267 10.39 -2.20 22.39
N TYR A 268 10.37 -1.07 23.12
CA TYR A 268 11.33 -0.81 24.19
C TYR A 268 11.13 -1.77 25.38
N ASP A 269 9.89 -2.03 25.78
CA ASP A 269 9.55 -2.96 26.87
C ASP A 269 9.97 -4.40 26.53
N LEU A 270 9.91 -4.78 25.25
CA LEU A 270 10.35 -6.09 24.74
C LEU A 270 11.83 -6.10 24.29
N ASP A 271 12.58 -5.00 24.49
CA ASP A 271 13.95 -4.81 24.02
C ASP A 271 14.19 -5.24 22.55
N VAL A 272 13.24 -4.92 21.67
CA VAL A 272 13.32 -5.14 20.22
C VAL A 272 14.29 -4.14 19.61
N SER A 273 15.19 -4.63 18.76
CA SER A 273 16.28 -3.82 18.21
C SER A 273 15.88 -3.08 16.93
N SER A 274 15.03 -3.71 16.13
CA SER A 274 14.60 -3.18 14.84
C SER A 274 13.18 -3.58 14.46
N LEU A 275 12.64 -2.87 13.47
CA LEU A 275 11.37 -3.17 12.82
C LEU A 275 11.62 -3.35 11.31
N VAL A 276 11.05 -4.42 10.77
CA VAL A 276 11.00 -4.70 9.33
C VAL A 276 9.54 -4.74 8.90
N ILE A 277 9.20 -3.95 7.88
CA ILE A 277 7.88 -4.03 7.24
C ILE A 277 8.13 -4.34 5.78
N GLU A 278 7.56 -5.45 5.33
CA GLU A 278 7.59 -5.88 3.95
C GLU A 278 6.22 -5.59 3.33
N LEU A 279 6.24 -4.81 2.25
CA LEU A 279 5.07 -4.48 1.45
C LEU A 279 5.36 -4.94 0.03
N THR A 280 4.75 -6.06 -0.35
CA THR A 280 4.86 -6.64 -1.69
C THR A 280 3.55 -6.51 -2.46
N SER A 281 3.71 -6.24 -3.74
CA SER A 281 2.66 -6.10 -4.76
C SER A 281 3.03 -6.78 -6.07
N GLU A 282 4.05 -7.65 -6.03
CA GLU A 282 4.54 -8.40 -7.19
C GLU A 282 3.40 -9.17 -7.88
N GLU A 283 2.53 -9.84 -7.11
CA GLU A 283 1.39 -10.60 -7.63
C GLU A 283 0.30 -9.73 -8.29
N LEU A 284 0.28 -8.44 -8.01
CA LEU A 284 -0.75 -7.50 -8.50
C LEU A 284 -0.17 -6.49 -9.50
N ASN A 285 1.09 -6.66 -9.91
CA ASN A 285 1.81 -5.87 -10.90
C ASN A 285 1.68 -4.34 -10.71
N TYR A 286 1.75 -3.84 -9.47
CA TYR A 286 1.82 -2.41 -9.21
C TYR A 286 3.08 -2.02 -8.45
N PHE A 287 3.52 -0.78 -8.67
CA PHE A 287 4.76 -0.23 -8.16
C PHE A 287 4.47 1.01 -7.32
N PHE A 288 4.80 0.99 -6.04
CA PHE A 288 4.72 2.20 -5.23
C PHE A 288 5.98 3.03 -5.35
N TYR A 289 5.80 4.34 -5.26
CA TYR A 289 6.90 5.29 -5.16
C TYR A 289 6.49 6.52 -4.37
N SER A 290 7.45 7.37 -4.09
CA SER A 290 7.24 8.71 -3.52
C SER A 290 8.40 9.61 -3.94
N GLN A 291 8.42 10.88 -3.54
CA GLN A 291 9.59 11.73 -3.75
C GLN A 291 10.86 11.17 -3.09
N ALA A 292 10.71 10.40 -2.00
CA ALA A 292 11.83 9.85 -1.24
C ALA A 292 12.22 8.41 -1.65
N VAL A 293 11.34 7.69 -2.34
CA VAL A 293 11.47 6.25 -2.61
C VAL A 293 11.20 5.99 -4.09
N LYS A 294 12.15 5.31 -4.76
CA LYS A 294 12.01 4.91 -6.16
C LYS A 294 10.88 3.88 -6.36
N PRO A 295 10.27 3.82 -7.55
CA PRO A 295 9.31 2.78 -7.90
C PRO A 295 9.81 1.37 -7.63
N SER A 296 9.03 0.57 -6.91
CA SER A 296 9.24 -0.86 -6.69
C SER A 296 7.91 -1.58 -6.48
N SER A 297 7.80 -2.83 -6.91
CA SER A 297 6.71 -3.73 -6.54
C SER A 297 6.96 -4.43 -5.20
N HIS A 298 8.15 -4.25 -4.63
CA HIS A 298 8.53 -4.85 -3.37
C HIS A 298 9.34 -3.85 -2.54
N HIS A 299 8.80 -3.48 -1.38
CA HIS A 299 9.43 -2.57 -0.44
C HIS A 299 9.75 -3.27 0.87
N ILE A 300 11.03 -3.30 1.24
CA ILE A 300 11.50 -3.75 2.56
C ILE A 300 11.90 -2.53 3.37
N VAL A 301 11.01 -2.11 4.26
CA VAL A 301 11.22 -0.99 5.18
C VAL A 301 12.02 -1.47 6.38
N LYS A 302 13.20 -0.89 6.59
CA LYS A 302 14.12 -1.21 7.68
C LYS A 302 14.23 -0.05 8.65
N ILE A 303 13.86 -0.26 9.91
CA ILE A 303 13.88 0.77 10.95
C ILE A 303 14.68 0.28 12.14
N ASP A 304 15.72 1.02 12.48
CA ASP A 304 16.50 0.81 13.69
C ASP A 304 15.83 1.55 14.87
N LEU A 305 15.61 0.84 15.98
CA LEU A 305 14.95 1.35 17.19
C LEU A 305 15.93 1.66 18.33
N VAL A 306 17.21 1.30 18.19
CA VAL A 306 18.19 1.27 19.30
C VAL A 306 19.33 2.26 19.14
N ALA A 307 19.27 3.11 18.13
CA ALA A 307 20.33 4.07 17.86
C ALA A 307 20.54 5.13 18.98
N SER A 308 19.57 5.34 19.88
CA SER A 308 19.75 6.12 21.12
C SER A 308 20.46 5.37 22.27
N GLN A 309 20.68 4.05 22.14
CA GLN A 309 21.19 3.19 23.21
C GLN A 309 22.68 2.81 23.08
N LYS A 310 23.43 3.42 22.15
CA LYS A 310 24.83 3.05 21.81
C LYS A 310 25.02 1.57 21.43
N ARG A 311 23.99 0.95 20.88
CA ARG A 311 23.92 -0.47 20.50
C ARG A 311 24.10 -0.61 18.99
N LEU A 312 24.83 -1.64 18.55
CA LEU A 312 24.97 -1.93 17.11
C LEU A 312 23.62 -2.30 16.47
N SER A 313 23.43 -1.86 15.23
CA SER A 313 22.21 -2.10 14.47
C SER A 313 22.00 -3.57 14.15
N PHE A 314 20.74 -4.04 14.22
CA PHE A 314 20.34 -5.37 13.76
C PHE A 314 20.76 -5.65 12.29
N PHE A 315 20.66 -4.63 11.42
CA PHE A 315 20.93 -4.77 9.99
C PHE A 315 22.42 -4.76 9.63
N HIS A 316 23.28 -4.42 10.58
CA HIS A 316 24.70 -4.18 10.38
C HIS A 316 25.51 -4.91 11.46
N ALA A 317 25.47 -6.24 11.42
CA ALA A 317 26.09 -7.10 12.43
C ALA A 317 27.63 -7.03 12.46
N THR A 318 28.28 -6.58 11.37
CA THR A 318 29.75 -6.64 11.23
C THR A 318 30.40 -5.35 10.71
N ASP A 319 29.65 -4.33 10.30
CA ASP A 319 30.21 -3.08 9.75
C ASP A 319 29.23 -1.90 9.89
N PHE A 320 29.68 -0.75 10.37
CA PHE A 320 28.80 0.40 10.65
C PHE A 320 28.65 1.32 9.42
N LYS A 321 27.44 1.40 8.86
CA LYS A 321 26.96 2.59 8.16
C LYS A 321 25.77 3.13 8.94
N GLU A 322 25.92 4.32 9.50
CA GLU A 322 24.85 5.03 10.20
C GLU A 322 23.72 5.33 9.19
N MET A 323 22.54 4.73 9.37
CA MET A 323 21.42 5.00 8.46
C MET A 323 20.88 6.41 8.70
N PRO A 324 20.66 7.23 7.65
CA PRO A 324 19.99 8.51 7.82
C PRO A 324 18.59 8.31 8.43
N GLY A 325 18.30 9.08 9.48
CA GLY A 325 16.98 9.12 10.11
C GLY A 325 16.82 8.37 11.44
N ILE A 326 17.90 7.98 12.11
CA ILE A 326 17.91 7.42 13.47
C ILE A 326 16.84 8.07 14.37
N ILE A 327 16.00 7.24 15.00
CA ILE A 327 15.09 7.68 16.07
C ILE A 327 15.98 8.00 17.29
N LYS A 328 16.23 9.29 17.55
CA LYS A 328 16.89 9.78 18.77
C LYS A 328 15.89 10.00 19.89
#